data_AF-X6NPU1-F1
#
_entry.id   AF-X6NPU1-F1
#
_cell.length_a   1.000
_cell.length_b   1.000
_cell.length_c   1.000
_cell.angle_alpha   90.00
_cell.angle_beta   90.00
_cell.angle_gamma   90.00
#
_symmetry.space_group_name_H-M   'P 1'
#
loop_
_entity.id
_entity.type
_entity.pdbx_description
1 polymer ?
#
loop_
_entity_poly.entity_id
_entity_poly.type
_entity_poly.pdbx_seq_one_letter_code
_entity_poly.pdbx_strand_id
1 'polypeptide(L)'
;MKENLKRMKQEPLTGGSTPSLMSNPQPMTLDRLSPITGDNEPMKEYGFPFSTLLVRIEINDLEHFDPAIVDMLPLPSRHLLPQSNTLALIFAPFLFHLCLDALKKQTTEQAAKFVAEFDIAFECLANIVFTPSEVMVKDEVLGHLYELILASLQASNSRIRSIVLRECAKGCVFGKNLKGVYVLLPSFLRVIEECFDIDKSAKNDKNDKNDKNDKNDKNDKNDNNSKLEPESSMEDMVAALYIASTIISCVPHWTQCQINPLPSQLLTKEISKNKKKYDLANSKVLLLSVYENAAQVSEPRSEFANLVMSGLTLLVFEELASTADVNFLQTALRCIVGCTHPNKLAYGLYAARALDGLSTIAHALIDISPDLLATILFPDLIRHTTEYVKLATAATVARSRTICNIASDLIYCLLSWIFRLPPSLLRNGQILASVFKVLSFALEFLQTVPEGKKLHELTATQQLVVHAKTAMMSLFNYLNSYPLKHDTGAITSNANDAKAPQGMYLANDSSCIIN
;
A
#
# COMPACT_ATOMS: atom_id res chain seq x y z
N MET A 1 49.69 25.60 21.67
CA MET A 1 48.37 24.94 21.64
C MET A 1 47.52 25.43 20.46
N LYS A 2 48.09 26.06 19.43
CA LYS A 2 48.46 25.44 18.14
C LYS A 2 49.07 24.03 18.19
N GLU A 3 48.86 23.30 17.09
CA GLU A 3 49.36 21.96 16.68
C GLU A 3 48.49 20.75 17.04
N ASN A 4 47.69 20.29 16.06
CA ASN A 4 47.82 18.96 15.44
C ASN A 4 46.55 18.63 14.64
N LEU A 5 46.55 18.96 13.34
CA LEU A 5 45.99 18.13 12.26
C LEU A 5 46.32 18.80 10.92
N LYS A 6 47.60 18.70 10.54
CA LYS A 6 48.12 19.00 9.20
C LYS A 6 49.04 17.84 8.86
N ARG A 7 48.93 17.36 7.61
CA ARG A 7 49.66 16.24 6.97
C ARG A 7 48.99 14.88 7.20
N MET A 8 48.70 14.06 6.19
CA MET A 8 49.28 13.98 4.86
C MET A 8 48.32 13.25 3.91
N LYS A 9 48.00 13.92 2.79
CA LYS A 9 47.76 13.24 1.51
C LYS A 9 49.12 12.80 0.97
N GLN A 10 49.22 11.59 0.44
CA GLN A 10 50.13 11.26 -0.67
C GLN A 10 49.74 9.90 -1.27
N GLU A 11 49.31 9.94 -2.55
CA GLU A 11 49.31 8.79 -3.46
C GLU A 11 50.75 8.34 -3.76
N PRO A 12 50.92 7.16 -4.39
CA PRO A 12 51.27 7.22 -5.82
C PRO A 12 50.60 6.15 -6.71
N LEU A 13 50.51 6.54 -7.99
CA LEU A 13 50.18 5.75 -9.19
C LEU A 13 51.12 4.56 -9.44
N THR A 14 50.58 3.50 -10.06
CA THR A 14 51.14 2.56 -11.08
C THR A 14 50.11 1.42 -11.22
N GLY A 15 49.70 0.83 -12.34
CA GLY A 15 50.03 0.88 -13.76
C GLY A 15 49.60 -0.46 -14.40
N GLY A 16 48.95 -0.43 -15.59
CA GLY A 16 48.69 -1.59 -16.48
C GLY A 16 47.63 -2.60 -15.98
N SER A 17 46.84 -3.31 -16.78
CA SER A 17 46.80 -3.56 -18.22
C SER A 17 45.49 -4.32 -18.52
N THR A 18 44.89 -4.07 -19.68
CA THR A 18 43.82 -4.88 -20.30
C THR A 18 44.35 -6.28 -20.71
N PRO A 19 43.48 -7.29 -20.93
CA PRO A 19 42.92 -7.47 -22.27
C PRO A 19 41.44 -7.89 -22.33
N SER A 20 40.85 -7.48 -23.46
CA SER A 20 39.65 -8.02 -24.09
C SER A 20 39.78 -9.52 -24.38
N LEU A 21 38.66 -10.27 -24.35
CA LEU A 21 38.32 -11.19 -25.46
C LEU A 21 36.88 -11.69 -25.38
N MET A 22 36.18 -11.48 -26.49
CA MET A 22 34.96 -12.18 -26.89
C MET A 22 35.25 -13.68 -27.07
N SER A 23 34.28 -14.54 -26.77
CA SER A 23 33.91 -15.64 -27.67
C SER A 23 32.58 -16.28 -27.29
N ASN A 24 31.87 -16.65 -28.34
CA ASN A 24 30.51 -17.17 -28.40
C ASN A 24 30.43 -18.67 -28.02
N PRO A 25 29.21 -19.23 -27.88
CA PRO A 25 28.94 -20.52 -27.27
C PRO A 25 28.97 -21.66 -28.29
N GLN A 26 29.18 -22.90 -27.82
CA GLN A 26 28.70 -24.10 -28.52
C GLN A 26 28.40 -25.28 -27.58
N PRO A 27 27.53 -26.22 -28.03
CA PRO A 27 26.73 -27.10 -27.19
C PRO A 27 27.32 -28.51 -27.07
N MET A 28 26.91 -29.25 -26.04
CA MET A 28 27.05 -30.71 -26.02
C MET A 28 25.68 -31.39 -25.91
N THR A 29 25.40 -32.16 -26.96
CA THR A 29 24.40 -33.22 -27.07
C THR A 29 25.06 -34.58 -26.83
N LEU A 30 24.34 -35.49 -26.16
CA LEU A 30 24.30 -36.97 -26.22
C LEU A 30 24.01 -37.51 -24.81
N ASP A 31 23.30 -38.61 -24.57
CA ASP A 31 22.24 -39.31 -25.28
C ASP A 31 21.63 -40.30 -24.26
N ARG A 32 20.34 -40.58 -24.44
CA ARG A 32 19.53 -41.76 -24.05
C ARG A 32 20.09 -42.80 -23.05
N LEU A 33 19.30 -43.03 -21.98
CA LEU A 33 18.73 -44.34 -21.63
C LEU A 33 17.32 -44.15 -21.03
N SER A 34 16.37 -44.98 -21.45
CA SER A 34 14.96 -45.08 -20.96
C SER A 34 14.75 -46.46 -20.32
N PRO A 35 13.56 -46.82 -19.81
CA PRO A 35 12.65 -46.13 -18.89
C PRO A 35 12.40 -46.97 -17.62
N ILE A 36 12.03 -46.34 -16.50
CA ILE A 36 11.30 -47.02 -15.41
C ILE A 36 10.05 -46.21 -15.13
N THR A 37 8.91 -46.84 -15.44
CA THR A 37 7.56 -46.39 -15.15
C THR A 37 7.34 -46.32 -13.64
N GLY A 38 7.09 -45.12 -13.15
CA GLY A 38 6.53 -44.87 -11.83
C GLY A 38 5.88 -43.49 -11.87
N ASP A 39 4.56 -43.46 -11.79
CA ASP A 39 3.75 -42.25 -11.70
C ASP A 39 4.25 -41.37 -10.55
N ASN A 40 4.98 -40.32 -10.89
CA ASN A 40 5.27 -39.20 -10.01
C ASN A 40 5.03 -37.95 -10.84
N GLU A 41 3.88 -37.31 -10.63
CA GLU A 41 3.65 -35.96 -11.12
C GLU A 41 4.77 -35.05 -10.58
N PRO A 42 5.46 -34.27 -11.44
CA PRO A 42 6.41 -33.29 -10.94
C PRO A 42 5.62 -32.22 -10.19
N MET A 43 5.88 -32.13 -8.89
CA MET A 43 5.44 -31.04 -8.02
C MET A 43 5.94 -29.73 -8.66
N LYS A 44 5.03 -29.00 -9.32
CA LYS A 44 5.36 -27.70 -9.91
C LYS A 44 5.50 -26.70 -8.76
N GLU A 45 6.72 -26.38 -8.39
CA GLU A 45 7.02 -25.19 -7.59
C GLU A 45 6.63 -23.94 -8.38
N TYR A 46 5.47 -23.38 -8.06
CA TYR A 46 5.10 -22.03 -8.48
C TYR A 46 5.60 -21.04 -7.44
N GLY A 47 6.85 -20.62 -7.57
CA GLY A 47 7.41 -19.48 -6.84
C GLY A 47 7.14 -18.19 -7.62
N PHE A 48 6.43 -17.23 -7.01
CA PHE A 48 6.41 -15.85 -7.48
C PHE A 48 7.74 -15.18 -7.08
N PRO A 49 8.53 -14.60 -8.00
CA PRO A 49 9.88 -14.11 -7.70
C PRO A 49 9.92 -12.73 -6.99
N PHE A 50 8.85 -12.32 -6.30
CA PHE A 50 8.77 -11.03 -5.62
C PHE A 50 8.54 -11.18 -4.11
N SER A 51 9.40 -11.91 -3.41
CA SER A 51 9.41 -11.87 -1.94
C SER A 51 10.73 -12.27 -1.29
N THR A 52 11.87 -11.76 -1.74
CA THR A 52 13.10 -11.81 -0.94
C THR A 52 13.93 -10.55 -1.13
N LEU A 53 13.53 -9.46 -0.47
CA LEU A 53 14.53 -8.48 -0.02
C LEU A 53 15.23 -9.11 1.18
N LEU A 54 16.48 -9.51 0.98
CA LEU A 54 17.38 -9.98 2.03
C LEU A 54 17.72 -8.77 2.93
N VAL A 55 16.97 -8.60 4.01
CA VAL A 55 17.33 -7.62 5.05
C VAL A 55 18.50 -8.22 5.83
N ARG A 56 19.71 -7.69 5.59
CA ARG A 56 20.83 -7.90 6.52
C ARG A 56 20.53 -7.10 7.78
N ILE A 57 20.20 -7.82 8.86
CA ILE A 57 20.17 -7.24 10.20
C ILE A 57 21.63 -7.18 10.66
N GLU A 58 22.21 -5.99 10.74
CA GLU A 58 23.49 -5.78 11.40
C GLU A 58 23.27 -5.89 12.92
N ILE A 59 23.87 -6.91 13.54
CA ILE A 59 23.68 -7.29 14.95
C ILE A 59 24.39 -6.30 15.92
N ASN A 60 24.93 -5.20 15.42
CA ASN A 60 25.77 -4.30 16.21
C ASN A 60 24.99 -3.27 17.05
N ASP A 61 23.64 -3.23 16.99
CA ASP A 61 22.82 -2.29 17.78
C ASP A 61 22.26 -2.89 19.09
N LEU A 62 22.81 -4.01 19.57
CA LEU A 62 22.43 -4.62 20.87
C LEU A 62 23.02 -3.92 22.10
N GLU A 63 23.66 -2.76 21.96
CA GLU A 63 24.34 -2.04 23.06
C GLU A 63 23.41 -1.48 24.16
N HIS A 64 22.10 -1.74 24.10
CA HIS A 64 21.11 -1.22 25.07
C HIS A 64 20.44 -2.30 25.94
N PHE A 65 20.89 -3.56 25.87
CA PHE A 65 20.41 -4.62 26.75
C PHE A 65 21.37 -4.83 27.93
N ASP A 66 20.78 -4.95 29.13
CA ASP A 66 21.48 -5.27 30.37
C ASP A 66 22.29 -6.57 30.20
N PRO A 67 23.64 -6.54 30.39
CA PRO A 67 24.50 -7.72 30.26
C PRO A 67 24.05 -8.91 31.14
N ALA A 68 23.31 -8.65 32.22
CA ALA A 68 22.82 -9.70 33.12
C ALA A 68 21.77 -10.63 32.48
N ILE A 69 21.11 -10.24 31.38
CA ILE A 69 20.11 -11.07 30.69
C ILE A 69 20.77 -12.04 29.69
N VAL A 70 21.95 -11.71 29.17
CA VAL A 70 22.67 -12.50 28.16
C VAL A 70 23.42 -13.69 28.78
N ASP A 71 23.84 -13.59 30.05
CA ASP A 71 24.62 -14.63 30.73
C ASP A 71 23.80 -15.76 31.37
N MET A 72 22.46 -15.70 31.34
CA MET A 72 21.60 -16.66 32.05
C MET A 72 20.79 -17.63 31.17
N LEU A 73 20.83 -17.52 29.83
CA LEU A 73 20.19 -18.51 28.97
C LEU A 73 21.02 -18.78 27.70
N PRO A 74 21.64 -19.96 27.56
CA PRO A 74 22.19 -20.40 26.29
C PRO A 74 21.02 -20.81 25.40
N LEU A 75 20.31 -19.83 24.82
CA LEU A 75 19.41 -20.15 23.72
C LEU A 75 20.29 -20.49 22.52
N PRO A 76 20.22 -21.73 22.00
CA PRO A 76 21.04 -22.10 20.85
C PRO A 76 20.64 -21.23 19.64
N SER A 77 21.54 -21.06 18.68
CA SER A 77 21.28 -20.27 17.48
C SER A 77 19.93 -20.65 16.84
N ARG A 78 19.19 -19.70 16.25
CA ARG A 78 17.78 -19.90 15.80
C ARG A 78 17.52 -21.14 14.92
N HIS A 79 18.54 -21.63 14.21
CA HIS A 79 18.50 -22.86 13.39
C HIS A 79 18.63 -24.17 14.20
N LEU A 80 18.97 -24.07 15.48
CA LEU A 80 19.13 -25.15 16.47
C LEU A 80 18.00 -25.15 17.51
N LEU A 81 17.16 -24.12 17.53
CA LEU A 81 15.93 -24.15 18.33
C LEU A 81 14.98 -25.20 17.73
N PRO A 82 14.20 -25.90 18.58
CA PRO A 82 13.24 -26.88 18.08
C PRO A 82 12.31 -26.20 17.07
N GLN A 83 12.10 -26.84 15.91
CA GLN A 83 11.21 -26.34 14.87
C GLN A 83 9.79 -26.10 15.44
N SER A 84 8.99 -25.26 14.77
CA SER A 84 7.68 -24.76 15.21
C SER A 84 6.82 -25.80 15.94
N ASN A 85 6.77 -27.04 15.45
CA ASN A 85 6.01 -28.13 16.06
C ASN A 85 6.48 -28.56 17.45
N THR A 86 7.78 -28.60 17.71
CA THR A 86 8.28 -29.00 19.03
C THR A 86 8.03 -27.89 20.05
N LEU A 87 8.24 -26.63 19.66
CA LEU A 87 7.88 -25.49 20.50
C LEU A 87 6.36 -25.41 20.73
N ALA A 88 5.56 -25.66 19.68
CA ALA A 88 4.11 -25.71 19.80
C ALA A 88 3.65 -26.82 20.74
N LEU A 89 4.20 -28.04 20.62
CA LEU A 89 3.78 -29.15 21.48
C LEU A 89 4.15 -28.96 22.95
N ILE A 90 5.30 -28.32 23.24
CA ILE A 90 5.77 -28.11 24.61
C ILE A 90 5.08 -26.89 25.24
N PHE A 91 5.06 -25.76 24.53
CA PHE A 91 4.65 -24.48 25.12
C PHE A 91 3.21 -24.09 24.80
N ALA A 92 2.67 -24.44 23.64
CA ALA A 92 1.33 -23.98 23.25
C ALA A 92 0.24 -24.40 24.24
N PRO A 93 0.21 -25.63 24.83
CA PRO A 93 -0.81 -25.98 25.82
C PRO A 93 -0.85 -25.03 27.02
N PHE A 94 0.33 -24.65 27.52
CA PHE A 94 0.46 -23.71 28.63
C PHE A 94 0.04 -22.29 28.23
N LEU A 95 0.50 -21.82 27.05
CA LEU A 95 0.15 -20.49 26.55
C LEU A 95 -1.35 -20.36 26.23
N PHE A 96 -1.98 -21.40 25.67
CA PHE A 96 -3.42 -21.45 25.46
C PHE A 96 -4.17 -21.35 26.78
N HIS A 97 -3.72 -22.08 27.81
CA HIS A 97 -4.33 -22.02 29.14
C HIS A 97 -4.26 -20.61 29.73
N LEU A 98 -3.11 -19.94 29.64
CA LEU A 98 -2.96 -18.56 30.10
C LEU A 98 -3.91 -17.60 29.38
N CYS A 99 -3.99 -17.70 28.05
CA CYS A 99 -4.88 -16.85 27.27
C CYS A 99 -6.36 -17.08 27.63
N LEU A 100 -6.79 -18.33 27.71
CA LEU A 100 -8.18 -18.68 28.06
C LEU A 100 -8.55 -18.28 29.49
N ASP A 101 -7.63 -18.40 30.44
CA ASP A 101 -7.83 -17.95 31.82
C ASP A 101 -7.95 -16.43 31.91
N ALA A 102 -7.10 -15.70 31.18
CA ALA A 102 -7.20 -14.24 31.09
C ALA A 102 -8.54 -13.81 30.46
N LEU A 103 -9.03 -14.53 29.45
CA LEU A 103 -10.34 -14.28 28.85
C LEU A 103 -11.49 -14.47 29.86
N LYS A 104 -11.43 -15.47 30.73
CA LYS A 104 -12.47 -15.72 31.75
C LYS A 104 -12.50 -14.69 32.87
N LYS A 105 -11.35 -14.07 33.21
CA LYS A 105 -11.19 -13.19 34.38
C LYS A 105 -11.31 -11.69 34.05
N GLN A 106 -11.78 -11.34 32.85
CA GLN A 106 -11.86 -9.96 32.35
C GLN A 106 -12.72 -9.00 33.21
N THR A 107 -13.67 -9.51 34.01
CA THR A 107 -14.61 -8.70 34.79
C THR A 107 -14.13 -8.36 36.20
N THR A 108 -12.88 -8.67 36.53
CA THR A 108 -12.33 -8.51 37.88
C THR A 108 -11.51 -7.23 38.03
N GLU A 109 -11.32 -6.74 39.26
CA GLU A 109 -10.44 -5.60 39.57
C GLU A 109 -8.98 -5.82 39.11
N GLN A 110 -8.60 -7.07 38.80
CA GLN A 110 -7.29 -7.45 38.28
C GLN A 110 -7.22 -7.49 36.74
N ALA A 111 -8.23 -6.98 36.03
CA ALA A 111 -8.31 -7.03 34.57
C ALA A 111 -7.03 -6.52 33.86
N ALA A 112 -6.40 -5.46 34.36
CA ALA A 112 -5.17 -4.92 33.77
C ALA A 112 -4.00 -5.91 33.79
N LYS A 113 -3.86 -6.69 34.87
CA LYS A 113 -2.82 -7.72 35.00
C LYS A 113 -3.07 -8.87 34.01
N PHE A 114 -4.32 -9.33 33.92
CA PHE A 114 -4.68 -10.41 33.00
C PHE A 114 -4.54 -10.01 31.54
N VAL A 115 -4.78 -8.73 31.19
CA VAL A 115 -4.52 -8.22 29.84
C VAL A 115 -3.03 -8.30 29.50
N ALA A 116 -2.13 -7.95 30.43
CA ALA A 116 -0.69 -8.04 30.20
C ALA A 116 -0.21 -9.50 30.07
N GLU A 117 -0.75 -10.42 30.90
CA GLU A 117 -0.47 -11.85 30.78
C GLU A 117 -0.97 -12.42 29.44
N PHE A 118 -2.17 -11.99 29.02
CA PHE A 118 -2.72 -12.35 27.71
C PHE A 118 -1.83 -11.84 26.57
N ASP A 119 -1.36 -10.60 26.66
CA ASP A 119 -0.51 -9.97 25.64
C ASP A 119 0.73 -10.80 25.34
N ILE A 120 1.50 -11.08 26.39
CA ILE A 120 2.73 -11.87 26.31
C ILE A 120 2.43 -13.28 25.81
N ALA A 121 1.40 -13.94 26.36
CA ALA A 121 1.08 -15.31 26.00
C ALA A 121 0.62 -15.44 24.53
N PHE A 122 -0.21 -14.50 24.07
CA PHE A 122 -0.71 -14.48 22.71
C PHE A 122 0.39 -14.12 21.70
N GLU A 123 1.26 -13.16 22.04
CA GLU A 123 2.44 -12.84 21.22
C GLU A 123 3.36 -14.07 21.06
N CYS A 124 3.63 -14.82 22.14
CA CYS A 124 4.40 -16.06 22.04
C CYS A 124 3.72 -17.10 21.13
N LEU A 125 2.40 -17.29 21.24
CA LEU A 125 1.65 -18.18 20.36
C LEU A 125 1.72 -17.73 18.90
N ALA A 126 1.51 -16.45 18.64
CA ALA A 126 1.59 -15.85 17.32
C ALA A 126 2.99 -16.05 16.72
N ASN A 127 4.05 -15.85 17.50
CA ASN A 127 5.42 -16.09 17.05
C ASN A 127 5.69 -17.57 16.76
N ILE A 128 5.13 -18.50 17.53
CA ILE A 128 5.28 -19.95 17.26
C ILE A 128 4.58 -20.34 15.95
N VAL A 129 3.35 -19.84 15.72
CA VAL A 129 2.50 -20.31 14.62
C VAL A 129 2.68 -19.51 13.33
N PHE A 130 2.95 -18.21 13.41
CA PHE A 130 3.06 -17.33 12.24
C PHE A 130 4.50 -17.15 11.75
N THR A 131 5.53 -17.55 12.52
CA THR A 131 6.90 -17.56 12.01
C THR A 131 7.03 -18.58 10.89
N PRO A 132 7.64 -18.22 9.73
CA PRO A 132 7.90 -19.18 8.66
C PRO A 132 8.66 -20.41 9.20
N SER A 133 8.12 -21.60 8.96
CA SER A 133 8.76 -22.86 9.34
C SER A 133 8.58 -23.88 8.23
N GLU A 134 9.62 -24.68 7.98
CA GLU A 134 9.56 -25.83 7.08
C GLU A 134 8.59 -26.91 7.59
N VAL A 135 8.31 -26.91 8.88
CA VAL A 135 7.43 -27.88 9.51
C VAL A 135 6.03 -27.32 9.62
N MET A 136 5.07 -28.04 9.02
CA MET A 136 3.65 -27.72 9.12
C MET A 136 3.18 -27.81 10.56
N VAL A 137 2.52 -26.76 11.04
CA VAL A 137 1.84 -26.73 12.34
C VAL A 137 0.73 -27.78 12.35
N LYS A 138 0.66 -28.59 13.40
CA LYS A 138 -0.38 -29.62 13.54
C LYS A 138 -1.78 -29.01 13.55
N ASP A 139 -2.73 -29.72 12.93
CA ASP A 139 -4.13 -29.30 12.80
C ASP A 139 -4.78 -29.02 14.17
N GLU A 140 -4.45 -29.78 15.22
CA GLU A 140 -5.02 -29.55 16.55
C GLU A 140 -4.57 -28.21 17.15
N VAL A 141 -3.32 -27.82 16.93
CA VAL A 141 -2.78 -26.54 17.41
C VAL A 141 -3.41 -25.38 16.67
N LEU A 142 -3.58 -25.51 15.34
CA LEU A 142 -4.28 -24.52 14.53
C LEU A 142 -5.75 -24.38 14.97
N GLY A 143 -6.44 -25.49 15.23
CA GLY A 143 -7.82 -25.48 15.74
C GLY A 143 -7.96 -24.68 17.03
N HIS A 144 -7.13 -24.97 18.04
CA HIS A 144 -7.14 -24.22 19.30
C HIS A 144 -6.77 -22.75 19.14
N LEU A 145 -5.81 -22.43 18.25
CA LEU A 145 -5.47 -21.04 17.94
C LEU A 145 -6.66 -20.31 17.32
N TYR A 146 -7.37 -20.93 16.39
CA TYR A 146 -8.52 -20.32 15.73
C TYR A 146 -9.66 -20.09 16.72
N GLU A 147 -9.96 -21.05 17.58
CA GLU A 147 -10.93 -20.89 18.67
C GLU A 147 -10.55 -19.75 19.61
N LEU A 148 -9.27 -19.65 19.99
CA LEU A 148 -8.78 -18.57 20.85
C LEU A 148 -8.90 -17.20 20.17
N ILE A 149 -8.57 -17.09 18.88
CA ILE A 149 -8.73 -15.85 18.11
C ILE A 149 -10.21 -15.47 18.07
N LEU A 150 -11.10 -16.41 17.74
CA LEU A 150 -12.55 -16.16 17.66
C LEU A 150 -13.12 -15.69 19.01
N ALA A 151 -12.73 -16.34 20.10
CA ALA A 151 -13.15 -15.96 21.45
C ALA A 151 -12.63 -14.57 21.84
N SER A 152 -11.38 -14.27 21.52
CA SER A 152 -10.74 -12.99 21.83
C SER A 152 -11.32 -11.83 21.02
N LEU A 153 -11.66 -12.04 19.74
CA LEU A 153 -12.34 -11.02 18.92
C LEU A 153 -13.77 -10.74 19.41
N GLN A 154 -14.39 -11.67 20.13
CA GLN A 154 -15.71 -11.54 20.77
C GLN A 154 -15.62 -11.03 22.21
N ALA A 155 -14.42 -10.82 22.75
CA ALA A 155 -14.24 -10.35 24.11
C ALA A 155 -14.82 -8.94 24.30
N SER A 156 -15.41 -8.69 25.48
CA SER A 156 -15.88 -7.36 25.87
C SER A 156 -14.72 -6.38 26.08
N ASN A 157 -13.52 -6.89 26.40
CA ASN A 157 -12.33 -6.07 26.61
C ASN A 157 -11.69 -5.67 25.26
N SER A 158 -11.76 -4.37 24.94
CA SER A 158 -11.19 -3.81 23.72
C SER A 158 -9.69 -4.08 23.58
N ARG A 159 -8.91 -4.00 24.67
CA ARG A 159 -7.46 -4.20 24.62
C ARG A 159 -7.06 -5.62 24.20
N ILE A 160 -7.81 -6.63 24.65
CA ILE A 160 -7.57 -8.02 24.26
C ILE A 160 -7.83 -8.19 22.75
N ARG A 161 -8.90 -7.58 22.25
CA ARG A 161 -9.19 -7.55 20.82
C ARG A 161 -8.07 -6.83 20.05
N SER A 162 -7.59 -5.68 20.54
CA SER A 162 -6.47 -4.93 19.96
C SER A 162 -5.19 -5.77 19.86
N ILE A 163 -4.84 -6.50 20.92
CA ILE A 163 -3.69 -7.42 20.95
C ILE A 163 -3.83 -8.47 19.84
N VAL A 164 -4.99 -9.12 19.74
CA VAL A 164 -5.21 -10.17 18.73
C VAL A 164 -5.15 -9.59 17.32
N LEU A 165 -5.77 -8.44 17.07
CA LEU A 165 -5.70 -7.75 15.79
C LEU A 165 -4.23 -7.43 15.42
N ARG A 166 -3.48 -6.83 16.35
CA ARG A 166 -2.09 -6.43 16.16
C ARG A 166 -1.19 -7.63 15.84
N GLU A 167 -1.27 -8.71 16.60
CA GLU A 167 -0.41 -9.87 16.38
C GLU A 167 -0.82 -10.67 15.14
N CYS A 168 -2.11 -10.75 14.82
CA CYS A 168 -2.57 -11.37 13.57
C CYS A 168 -2.16 -10.56 12.34
N ALA A 169 -2.17 -9.21 12.45
CA ALA A 169 -1.67 -8.30 11.42
C ALA A 169 -0.16 -8.49 11.21
N LYS A 170 0.64 -8.43 12.29
CA LYS A 170 2.10 -8.65 12.25
C LYS A 170 2.47 -10.01 11.65
N GLY A 171 1.73 -11.06 12.03
CA GLY A 171 1.94 -12.42 11.55
C GLY A 171 1.45 -12.67 10.12
N CYS A 172 0.74 -11.71 9.51
CA CYS A 172 0.06 -11.86 8.23
C CYS A 172 -0.80 -13.14 8.20
N VAL A 173 -1.68 -13.34 9.19
CA VAL A 173 -2.39 -14.62 9.41
C VAL A 173 -3.02 -15.21 8.14
N PHE A 174 -3.61 -14.37 7.29
CA PHE A 174 -4.23 -14.81 6.03
C PHE A 174 -3.21 -15.09 4.92
N GLY A 175 -2.04 -14.44 4.93
CA GLY A 175 -0.96 -14.63 3.97
C GLY A 175 -0.11 -15.89 4.21
N LYS A 176 -0.28 -16.58 5.33
CA LYS A 176 0.55 -17.74 5.73
C LYS A 176 0.08 -19.09 5.17
N ASN A 177 -0.97 -19.10 4.33
CA ASN A 177 -1.60 -20.31 3.80
C ASN A 177 -1.86 -21.40 4.86
N LEU A 178 -2.29 -20.99 6.07
CA LEU A 178 -2.58 -21.91 7.15
C LEU A 178 -3.86 -22.69 6.85
N LYS A 179 -3.84 -24.01 7.07
CA LYS A 179 -4.99 -24.88 6.82
C LYS A 179 -6.18 -24.47 7.69
N GLY A 180 -7.31 -24.14 7.06
CA GLY A 180 -8.55 -23.81 7.78
C GLY A 180 -8.68 -22.34 8.22
N VAL A 181 -7.69 -21.49 7.95
CA VAL A 181 -7.66 -20.08 8.41
C VAL A 181 -8.89 -19.25 7.98
N TYR A 182 -9.54 -19.64 6.88
CA TYR A 182 -10.75 -18.99 6.37
C TYR A 182 -11.91 -18.98 7.36
N VAL A 183 -11.91 -19.87 8.36
CA VAL A 183 -12.92 -19.88 9.44
C VAL A 183 -12.94 -18.57 10.23
N LEU A 184 -11.82 -17.83 10.23
CA LEU A 184 -11.67 -16.57 10.94
C LEU A 184 -12.27 -15.37 10.18
N LEU A 185 -12.49 -15.50 8.87
CA LEU A 185 -12.86 -14.37 8.00
C LEU A 185 -14.10 -13.61 8.46
N PRO A 186 -15.24 -14.27 8.78
CA PRO A 186 -16.44 -13.53 9.18
C PRO A 186 -16.22 -12.67 10.43
N SER A 187 -15.44 -13.16 11.39
CA SER A 187 -15.15 -12.44 12.63
C SER A 187 -14.23 -11.25 12.39
N PHE A 188 -13.19 -11.40 11.57
CA PHE A 188 -12.32 -10.28 11.21
C PHE A 188 -13.05 -9.22 10.37
N LEU A 189 -13.85 -9.63 9.38
CA LEU A 189 -14.64 -8.69 8.58
C LEU A 189 -15.61 -7.89 9.45
N ARG A 190 -16.26 -8.53 10.43
CA ARG A 190 -17.11 -7.84 11.40
C ARG A 190 -16.32 -6.83 12.23
N VAL A 191 -15.16 -7.22 12.76
CA VAL A 191 -14.34 -6.29 13.57
C VAL A 191 -13.81 -5.13 12.73
N ILE A 192 -13.41 -5.39 11.47
CA ILE A 192 -13.03 -4.34 10.52
C ILE A 192 -14.22 -3.39 10.29
N GLU A 193 -15.42 -3.91 10.05
CA GLU A 193 -16.63 -3.07 9.90
C GLU A 193 -16.86 -2.20 11.16
N GLU A 194 -16.79 -2.81 12.35
CA GLU A 194 -16.94 -2.14 13.63
C GLU A 194 -15.90 -1.03 13.85
N CYS A 195 -14.64 -1.24 13.46
CA CYS A 195 -13.57 -0.24 13.57
C CYS A 195 -13.84 1.02 12.73
N PHE A 196 -14.64 0.93 11.67
CA PHE A 196 -14.87 2.02 10.71
C PHE A 196 -16.34 2.53 10.67
N ASP A 197 -17.27 1.91 11.39
CA ASP A 197 -18.66 2.39 11.53
C ASP A 197 -18.88 3.36 12.70
N ILE A 198 -17.88 3.53 13.60
CA ILE A 198 -17.96 4.40 14.78
C ILE A 198 -18.27 5.87 14.42
N ASP A 199 -17.90 6.33 13.22
CA ASP A 199 -18.12 7.72 12.80
C ASP A 199 -19.54 8.02 12.31
N LYS A 200 -20.36 7.02 12.01
CA LYS A 200 -21.76 7.24 11.55
C LYS A 200 -22.71 7.50 12.73
N SER A 201 -22.47 6.89 13.89
CA SER A 201 -23.31 7.10 15.07
C SER A 201 -23.11 8.49 15.69
N ALA A 202 -21.87 8.99 15.71
CA ALA A 202 -21.55 10.29 16.30
C ALA A 202 -22.12 11.51 15.53
N LYS A 203 -22.47 11.35 14.25
CA LYS A 203 -23.05 12.43 13.42
C LYS A 203 -24.57 12.54 13.54
N ASN A 204 -25.26 11.47 13.90
CA ASN A 204 -26.72 11.50 14.04
C ASN A 204 -27.18 12.15 15.36
N ASP A 205 -26.40 12.05 16.44
CA ASP A 205 -26.78 12.62 17.74
C ASP A 205 -26.70 14.16 17.82
N LYS A 206 -26.12 14.82 16.81
CA LYS A 206 -26.00 16.30 16.78
C LYS A 206 -27.19 17.01 16.13
N ASN A 207 -28.12 16.30 15.48
CA ASN A 207 -29.25 16.92 14.79
C ASN A 207 -30.57 16.94 15.60
N ASP A 208 -30.64 16.32 16.78
CA ASP A 208 -31.88 16.22 17.57
C ASP A 208 -32.01 17.21 18.74
N LYS A 209 -31.13 18.23 18.83
CA LYS A 209 -31.26 19.31 19.85
C LYS A 209 -31.47 20.67 19.23
N ASN A 210 -32.58 20.79 18.51
CA ASN A 210 -33.25 22.08 18.28
C ASN A 210 -34.74 21.91 18.57
N ASP A 211 -35.08 21.64 19.82
CA ASP A 211 -36.42 21.96 20.31
C ASP A 211 -36.36 22.65 21.68
N LYS A 212 -37.22 23.66 21.79
CA LYS A 212 -37.12 24.81 22.69
C LYS A 212 -37.51 24.49 24.15
N ASN A 213 -36.90 25.29 25.03
CA ASN A 213 -37.36 25.72 26.36
C ASN A 213 -37.53 24.65 27.45
N ASP A 214 -36.65 24.67 28.45
CA ASP A 214 -37.10 25.07 29.79
C ASP A 214 -35.97 25.55 30.71
N LYS A 215 -36.35 26.47 31.60
CA LYS A 215 -35.48 27.22 32.52
C LYS A 215 -35.02 26.38 33.71
N ASN A 216 -33.81 26.72 34.19
CA ASN A 216 -33.29 26.57 35.55
C ASN A 216 -33.28 25.15 36.15
N ASP A 217 -32.09 24.56 36.28
CA ASP A 217 -31.59 24.31 37.63
C ASP A 217 -30.05 24.21 37.70
N LYS A 218 -29.53 24.65 38.85
CA LYS A 218 -28.11 24.69 39.22
C LYS A 218 -27.65 23.33 39.77
N ASN A 219 -26.35 23.08 39.66
CA ASN A 219 -25.56 21.97 40.21
C ASN A 219 -25.77 20.65 39.44
N ASP A 220 -24.75 19.92 38.97
CA ASP A 220 -23.50 19.57 39.65
C ASP A 220 -22.26 19.65 38.75
N LYS A 221 -21.17 20.11 39.37
CA LYS A 221 -19.81 19.89 38.89
C LYS A 221 -19.45 18.40 39.08
N ASN A 222 -19.31 17.66 38.00
CA ASN A 222 -18.39 16.53 37.95
C ASN A 222 -17.90 16.26 36.53
N ASP A 223 -17.20 17.26 35.96
CA ASP A 223 -16.30 17.05 34.83
C ASP A 223 -15.02 16.40 35.36
N ASN A 224 -14.92 15.07 35.25
CA ASN A 224 -13.63 14.39 35.36
C ASN A 224 -13.60 13.13 34.47
N ASN A 225 -12.64 13.15 33.54
CA ASN A 225 -12.02 12.01 32.85
C ASN A 225 -12.79 11.23 31.77
N SER A 226 -12.90 11.79 30.56
CA SER A 226 -12.98 10.99 29.31
C SER A 226 -11.98 11.43 28.22
N LYS A 227 -10.94 12.18 28.59
CA LYS A 227 -10.01 12.81 27.62
C LYS A 227 -8.77 11.96 27.23
N LEU A 228 -8.73 10.71 27.65
CA LEU A 228 -7.68 9.74 27.32
C LEU A 228 -8.37 8.55 26.68
N GLU A 229 -8.46 8.48 25.34
CA GLU A 229 -8.55 7.23 24.52
C GLU A 229 -8.43 7.46 22.97
N PRO A 230 -8.00 8.60 22.38
CA PRO A 230 -7.93 8.68 20.91
C PRO A 230 -6.80 7.83 20.28
N GLU A 231 -5.73 7.53 21.03
CA GLU A 231 -4.58 6.78 20.48
C GLU A 231 -4.88 5.29 20.27
N SER A 232 -5.64 4.66 21.17
CA SER A 232 -6.00 3.23 21.07
C SER A 232 -6.85 2.94 19.82
N SER A 233 -7.71 3.88 19.43
CA SER A 233 -8.61 3.74 18.28
C SER A 233 -7.82 3.71 16.95
N MET A 234 -6.76 4.51 16.84
CA MET A 234 -5.94 4.55 15.61
C MET A 234 -5.11 3.29 15.43
N GLU A 235 -4.59 2.71 16.51
CA GLU A 235 -3.84 1.45 16.46
C GLU A 235 -4.73 0.28 15.99
N ASP A 236 -5.97 0.22 16.48
CA ASP A 236 -6.96 -0.76 16.04
C ASP A 236 -7.31 -0.59 14.57
N MET A 237 -7.50 0.66 14.09
CA MET A 237 -7.72 0.93 12.67
C MET A 237 -6.53 0.49 11.81
N VAL A 238 -5.29 0.78 12.24
CA VAL A 238 -4.07 0.34 11.53
C VAL A 238 -4.02 -1.18 11.44
N ALA A 239 -4.24 -1.88 12.56
CA ALA A 239 -4.23 -3.34 12.59
C ALA A 239 -5.34 -3.93 11.71
N ALA A 240 -6.54 -3.37 11.77
CA ALA A 240 -7.68 -3.75 10.92
C ALA A 240 -7.36 -3.57 9.43
N LEU A 241 -6.70 -2.47 9.04
CA LEU A 241 -6.28 -2.23 7.66
C LEU A 241 -5.17 -3.17 7.20
N TYR A 242 -4.23 -3.56 8.08
CA TYR A 242 -3.24 -4.59 7.74
C TYR A 242 -3.92 -5.92 7.48
N ILE A 243 -4.87 -6.31 8.33
CA ILE A 243 -5.65 -7.53 8.14
C ILE A 243 -6.44 -7.45 6.83
N ALA A 244 -7.14 -6.34 6.57
CA ALA A 244 -7.83 -6.09 5.31
C ALA A 244 -6.91 -6.29 4.08
N SER A 245 -5.71 -5.70 4.11
CA SER A 245 -4.72 -5.85 3.02
C SER A 245 -4.32 -7.32 2.81
N THR A 246 -4.12 -8.07 3.90
CA THR A 246 -3.78 -9.51 3.81
C THR A 246 -4.94 -10.34 3.29
N ILE A 247 -6.18 -10.00 3.66
CA ILE A 247 -7.39 -10.63 3.14
C ILE A 247 -7.47 -10.43 1.63
N ILE A 248 -7.33 -9.19 1.14
CA ILE A 248 -7.36 -8.85 -0.30
C ILE A 248 -6.33 -9.65 -1.08
N SER A 249 -5.10 -9.69 -0.58
CA SER A 249 -3.99 -10.38 -1.24
C SER A 249 -4.19 -11.90 -1.37
N CYS A 250 -5.06 -12.49 -0.54
CA CYS A 250 -5.34 -13.92 -0.53
C CYS A 250 -6.63 -14.32 -1.25
N VAL A 251 -7.43 -13.35 -1.71
CA VAL A 251 -8.68 -13.62 -2.45
C VAL A 251 -8.47 -14.52 -3.69
N PRO A 252 -7.42 -14.32 -4.52
CA PRO A 252 -7.17 -15.19 -5.66
C PRO A 252 -6.87 -16.64 -5.24
N HIS A 253 -6.23 -16.84 -4.09
CA HIS A 253 -5.95 -18.17 -3.55
C HIS A 253 -7.25 -18.84 -3.06
N TRP A 254 -8.15 -18.09 -2.42
CA TRP A 254 -9.40 -18.65 -1.89
C TRP A 254 -10.39 -19.08 -2.96
N THR A 255 -10.46 -18.32 -4.07
CA THR A 255 -11.27 -18.70 -5.23
C THR A 255 -10.74 -19.98 -5.90
N GLN A 256 -9.43 -20.16 -5.95
CA GLN A 256 -8.80 -21.37 -6.48
C GLN A 256 -8.92 -22.58 -5.56
N CYS A 257 -8.87 -22.39 -4.24
CA CYS A 257 -8.97 -23.48 -3.27
C CYS A 257 -10.36 -24.11 -3.13
N GLN A 258 -11.35 -23.68 -3.93
CA GLN A 258 -12.75 -24.12 -3.85
C GLN A 258 -13.17 -24.28 -2.39
N ILE A 259 -12.98 -23.22 -1.58
CA ILE A 259 -13.30 -23.28 -0.15
C ILE A 259 -14.74 -23.75 -0.03
N ASN A 260 -14.89 -25.02 0.32
CA ASN A 260 -16.20 -25.64 0.44
C ASN A 260 -17.00 -24.79 1.42
N PRO A 261 -18.26 -24.43 1.10
CA PRO A 261 -19.07 -23.64 2.00
C PRO A 261 -19.02 -24.29 3.38
N LEU A 262 -18.64 -23.50 4.40
CA LEU A 262 -18.41 -23.96 5.77
C LEU A 262 -19.37 -25.10 6.15
N PRO A 263 -18.89 -26.23 6.69
CA PRO A 263 -19.75 -27.27 7.23
C PRO A 263 -20.77 -26.64 8.17
N SER A 264 -22.06 -26.87 7.91
CA SER A 264 -23.20 -26.23 8.56
C SER A 264 -23.18 -26.32 10.10
N GLN A 265 -22.35 -27.22 10.64
CA GLN A 265 -22.26 -27.56 12.05
C GLN A 265 -21.36 -26.61 12.87
N LEU A 266 -20.40 -25.91 12.24
CA LEU A 266 -19.54 -24.92 12.92
C LEU A 266 -20.09 -23.49 12.87
N LEU A 267 -21.15 -23.28 12.09
CA LEU A 267 -21.85 -22.00 12.01
C LEU A 267 -22.78 -21.88 13.23
N THR A 268 -22.38 -21.10 14.22
CA THR A 268 -23.31 -20.63 15.24
C THR A 268 -24.50 -19.94 14.56
N LYS A 269 -25.69 -19.98 15.19
CA LYS A 269 -26.94 -19.41 14.64
C LYS A 269 -26.79 -17.97 14.14
N GLU A 270 -25.90 -17.18 14.74
CA GLU A 270 -25.56 -15.82 14.28
C GLU A 270 -24.83 -15.78 12.93
N ILE A 271 -23.82 -16.63 12.72
CA ILE A 271 -23.08 -16.64 11.45
C ILE A 271 -23.99 -17.15 10.32
N SER A 272 -24.94 -18.05 10.62
CA SER A 272 -25.94 -18.50 9.64
C SER A 272 -26.87 -17.36 9.18
N LYS A 273 -27.25 -16.43 10.07
CA LYS A 273 -28.06 -15.25 9.74
C LYS A 273 -27.28 -14.24 8.88
N ASN A 274 -25.98 -14.11 9.14
CA ASN A 274 -25.10 -13.17 8.44
C ASN A 274 -24.37 -13.79 7.23
N LYS A 275 -24.66 -15.05 6.87
CA LYS A 275 -23.97 -15.76 5.78
C LYS A 275 -24.08 -15.06 4.42
N LYS A 276 -25.18 -14.35 4.17
CA LYS A 276 -25.33 -13.51 2.95
C LYS A 276 -24.57 -12.20 3.03
N LYS A 277 -24.34 -11.65 4.23
CA LYS A 277 -23.66 -10.36 4.44
C LYS A 277 -22.15 -10.46 4.13
N TYR A 278 -21.54 -11.61 4.38
CA TYR A 278 -20.09 -11.83 4.20
C TYR A 278 -19.76 -12.77 3.04
N ASP A 279 -20.57 -12.76 1.97
CA ASP A 279 -20.14 -13.32 0.69
C ASP A 279 -18.90 -12.57 0.18
N LEU A 280 -18.05 -13.20 -0.63
CA LEU A 280 -16.79 -12.63 -1.10
C LEU A 280 -17.02 -11.30 -1.85
N ALA A 281 -18.05 -11.23 -2.70
CA ALA A 281 -18.44 -10.00 -3.39
C ALA A 281 -18.83 -8.88 -2.41
N ASN A 282 -19.61 -9.21 -1.37
CA ASN A 282 -19.99 -8.25 -0.32
C ASN A 282 -18.79 -7.85 0.55
N SER A 283 -17.80 -8.74 0.70
CA SER A 283 -16.58 -8.49 1.44
C SER A 283 -15.70 -7.45 0.72
N LYS A 284 -15.58 -7.50 -0.61
CA LYS A 284 -14.86 -6.47 -1.37
C LYS A 284 -15.46 -5.08 -1.19
N VAL A 285 -16.79 -4.98 -1.31
CA VAL A 285 -17.51 -3.71 -1.12
C VAL A 285 -17.32 -3.18 0.30
N LEU A 286 -17.38 -4.06 1.32
CA LEU A 286 -17.06 -3.70 2.69
C LEU A 286 -15.62 -3.16 2.82
N LEU A 287 -14.64 -3.89 2.31
CA LEU A 287 -13.24 -3.47 2.39
C LEU A 287 -13.00 -2.15 1.65
N LEU A 288 -13.61 -1.95 0.49
CA LEU A 288 -13.55 -0.67 -0.22
C LEU A 288 -14.10 0.48 0.64
N SER A 289 -15.26 0.29 1.28
CA SER A 289 -15.84 1.31 2.17
C SER A 289 -14.94 1.62 3.38
N VAL A 290 -14.22 0.62 3.89
CA VAL A 290 -13.25 0.77 4.98
C VAL A 290 -12.07 1.63 4.55
N TYR A 291 -11.47 1.33 3.40
CA TYR A 291 -10.38 2.15 2.87
C TYR A 291 -10.83 3.54 2.45
N GLU A 292 -12.06 3.69 1.95
CA GLU A 292 -12.65 4.98 1.65
C GLU A 292 -12.79 5.84 2.91
N ASN A 293 -13.32 5.26 4.00
CA ASN A 293 -13.41 5.94 5.29
C ASN A 293 -12.03 6.29 5.83
N ALA A 294 -11.07 5.36 5.77
CA ALA A 294 -9.69 5.58 6.19
C ALA A 294 -9.03 6.74 5.42
N ALA A 295 -9.29 6.84 4.11
CA ALA A 295 -8.80 7.91 3.26
C ALA A 295 -9.37 9.30 3.58
N GLN A 296 -10.42 9.41 4.40
CA GLN A 296 -10.96 10.70 4.86
C GLN A 296 -10.24 11.29 6.07
N VAL A 297 -9.39 10.53 6.76
CA VAL A 297 -8.57 11.04 7.86
C VAL A 297 -7.63 12.13 7.33
N SER A 298 -7.72 13.37 7.82
CA SER A 298 -7.04 14.53 7.21
C SER A 298 -5.52 14.56 7.43
N GLU A 299 -5.04 14.04 8.55
CA GLU A 299 -3.62 14.12 8.95
C GLU A 299 -3.10 12.77 9.48
N PRO A 300 -3.10 11.71 8.65
CA PRO A 300 -2.58 10.43 9.07
C PRO A 300 -1.05 10.45 9.21
N ARG A 301 -0.54 9.50 9.98
CA ARG A 301 0.89 9.12 9.92
C ARG A 301 1.21 8.57 8.53
N SER A 302 2.45 8.78 8.08
CA SER A 302 2.92 8.35 6.74
C SER A 302 2.69 6.86 6.46
N GLU A 303 2.91 6.02 7.46
CA GLU A 303 2.69 4.56 7.37
C GLU A 303 1.23 4.20 7.14
N PHE A 304 0.31 4.89 7.82
CA PHE A 304 -1.13 4.70 7.62
C PHE A 304 -1.55 5.13 6.22
N ALA A 305 -1.08 6.29 5.75
CA ALA A 305 -1.37 6.76 4.40
C ALA A 305 -0.88 5.76 3.33
N ASN A 306 0.32 5.21 3.51
CA ASN A 306 0.86 4.17 2.63
C ASN A 306 0.00 2.89 2.64
N LEU A 307 -0.43 2.45 3.82
CA LEU A 307 -1.27 1.26 3.98
C LEU A 307 -2.63 1.43 3.29
N VAL A 308 -3.26 2.60 3.44
CA VAL A 308 -4.53 2.90 2.77
C VAL A 308 -4.37 2.91 1.26
N MET A 309 -3.35 3.60 0.73
CA MET A 309 -3.11 3.67 -0.71
C MET A 309 -2.76 2.30 -1.30
N SER A 310 -1.95 1.50 -0.59
CA SER A 310 -1.60 0.14 -1.01
C SER A 310 -2.83 -0.75 -1.05
N GLY A 311 -3.70 -0.71 -0.03
CA GLY A 311 -4.92 -1.49 0.00
C GLY A 311 -5.90 -1.12 -1.11
N LEU A 312 -6.13 0.18 -1.36
CA LEU A 312 -6.96 0.63 -2.50
C LEU A 312 -6.39 0.17 -3.84
N THR A 313 -5.07 0.23 -4.01
CA THR A 313 -4.39 -0.22 -5.23
C THR A 313 -4.58 -1.73 -5.43
N LEU A 314 -4.43 -2.52 -4.37
CA LEU A 314 -4.68 -3.97 -4.41
C LEU A 314 -6.13 -4.29 -4.75
N LEU A 315 -7.10 -3.54 -4.21
CA LEU A 315 -8.51 -3.69 -4.56
C LEU A 315 -8.78 -3.44 -6.05
N VAL A 316 -8.13 -2.43 -6.66
CA VAL A 316 -8.25 -2.18 -8.10
C VAL A 316 -7.69 -3.36 -8.90
N PHE A 317 -6.49 -3.84 -8.55
CA PHE A 317 -5.88 -4.98 -9.25
C PHE A 317 -6.71 -6.25 -9.12
N GLU A 318 -7.22 -6.54 -7.93
CA GLU A 318 -8.06 -7.70 -7.71
C GLU A 318 -9.37 -7.57 -8.52
N GLU A 319 -10.02 -6.41 -8.47
CA GLU A 319 -11.32 -6.23 -9.13
C GLU A 319 -11.18 -6.40 -10.65
N LEU A 320 -10.09 -5.91 -11.22
CA LEU A 320 -9.75 -6.13 -12.63
C LEU A 320 -9.49 -7.59 -12.97
N ALA A 321 -8.89 -8.35 -12.06
CA ALA A 321 -8.59 -9.76 -12.25
C ALA A 321 -9.82 -10.68 -12.06
N SER A 322 -10.92 -10.16 -11.51
CA SER A 322 -12.07 -10.94 -11.08
C SER A 322 -13.36 -10.56 -11.83
N THR A 323 -14.12 -9.59 -11.33
CA THR A 323 -15.46 -9.24 -11.82
C THR A 323 -15.48 -8.05 -12.76
N ALA A 324 -14.45 -7.19 -12.72
CA ALA A 324 -14.35 -5.97 -13.51
C ALA A 324 -15.57 -5.04 -13.35
N ASP A 325 -16.13 -4.93 -12.13
CA ASP A 325 -17.25 -4.05 -11.83
C ASP A 325 -16.83 -2.58 -11.95
N VAL A 326 -17.41 -1.91 -12.94
CA VAL A 326 -17.17 -0.49 -13.25
C VAL A 326 -17.45 0.41 -12.04
N ASN A 327 -18.51 0.14 -11.28
CA ASN A 327 -18.88 1.01 -10.14
C ASN A 327 -17.88 0.89 -9.00
N PHE A 328 -17.40 -0.33 -8.75
CA PHE A 328 -16.35 -0.60 -7.78
C PHE A 328 -15.06 0.12 -8.16
N LEU A 329 -14.59 -0.08 -9.40
CA LEU A 329 -13.38 0.55 -9.93
C LEU A 329 -13.48 2.07 -9.91
N GLN A 330 -14.62 2.63 -10.31
CA GLN A 330 -14.88 4.06 -10.24
C GLN A 330 -14.72 4.60 -8.83
N THR A 331 -15.28 3.91 -7.83
CA THR A 331 -15.24 4.34 -6.43
C THR A 331 -13.82 4.27 -5.87
N ALA A 332 -13.11 3.16 -6.13
CA ALA A 332 -11.71 3.00 -5.74
C ALA A 332 -10.80 4.06 -6.37
N LEU A 333 -10.92 4.29 -7.69
CA LEU A 333 -10.13 5.30 -8.40
C LEU A 333 -10.42 6.72 -7.92
N ARG A 334 -11.71 7.06 -7.68
CA ARG A 334 -12.09 8.35 -7.07
C ARG A 334 -11.44 8.55 -5.71
N CYS A 335 -11.39 7.50 -4.90
CA CYS A 335 -10.76 7.56 -3.58
C CYS A 335 -9.24 7.83 -3.70
N ILE A 336 -8.54 7.07 -4.55
CA ILE A 336 -7.09 7.24 -4.75
C ILE A 336 -6.77 8.62 -5.32
N VAL A 337 -7.48 9.07 -6.37
CA VAL A 337 -7.24 10.41 -6.94
C VAL A 337 -7.66 11.52 -5.98
N GLY A 338 -8.70 11.35 -5.18
CA GLY A 338 -9.09 12.28 -4.13
C GLY A 338 -8.01 12.47 -3.06
N CYS A 339 -7.20 11.43 -2.80
CA CYS A 339 -6.03 11.51 -1.93
C CYS A 339 -4.84 12.28 -2.52
N THR A 340 -4.90 12.66 -3.80
CA THR A 340 -3.95 13.64 -4.38
C THR A 340 -4.38 15.09 -4.15
N HIS A 341 -5.46 15.37 -3.42
CA HIS A 341 -5.84 16.75 -3.11
C HIS A 341 -4.79 17.44 -2.21
N PRO A 342 -4.41 18.72 -2.45
CA PRO A 342 -3.39 19.40 -1.64
C PRO A 342 -3.65 19.45 -0.13
N ASN A 343 -4.91 19.48 0.28
CA ASN A 343 -5.32 19.40 1.69
C ASN A 343 -5.01 18.04 2.36
N LYS A 344 -4.62 17.01 1.60
CA LYS A 344 -4.30 15.65 2.06
C LYS A 344 -2.80 15.35 1.88
N LEU A 345 -1.93 16.28 2.31
CA LEU A 345 -0.48 16.22 2.09
C LEU A 345 0.17 14.88 2.47
N ALA A 346 -0.28 14.24 3.55
CA ALA A 346 0.25 12.97 4.03
C ALA A 346 0.01 11.81 3.04
N TYR A 347 -1.05 11.89 2.22
CA TYR A 347 -1.34 10.87 1.20
C TYR A 347 -0.71 11.19 -0.15
N GLY A 348 -0.50 12.47 -0.49
CA GLY A 348 -0.20 12.89 -1.86
C GLY A 348 0.95 12.12 -2.51
N LEU A 349 2.02 11.84 -1.77
CA LEU A 349 3.16 11.04 -2.25
C LEU A 349 2.77 9.60 -2.59
N TYR A 350 2.05 8.94 -1.68
CA TYR A 350 1.65 7.54 -1.84
C TYR A 350 0.56 7.39 -2.90
N ALA A 351 -0.36 8.36 -3.00
CA ALA A 351 -1.39 8.41 -4.02
C ALA A 351 -0.78 8.59 -5.42
N ALA A 352 0.22 9.47 -5.58
CA ALA A 352 0.94 9.65 -6.84
C ALA A 352 1.62 8.34 -7.29
N ARG A 353 2.29 7.64 -6.37
CA ARG A 353 2.95 6.35 -6.66
C ARG A 353 1.94 5.23 -6.96
N ALA A 354 0.83 5.18 -6.23
CA ALA A 354 -0.26 4.24 -6.49
C ALA A 354 -0.82 4.43 -7.90
N LEU A 355 -1.14 5.68 -8.28
CA LEU A 355 -1.64 6.01 -9.62
C LEU A 355 -0.60 5.72 -10.72
N ASP A 356 0.69 5.98 -10.46
CA ASP A 356 1.77 5.62 -11.38
C ASP A 356 1.84 4.10 -11.59
N GLY A 357 1.75 3.31 -10.53
CA GLY A 357 1.65 1.85 -10.60
C GLY A 357 0.43 1.37 -11.39
N LEU A 358 -0.74 1.98 -11.15
CA LEU A 358 -1.98 1.68 -11.87
C LEU A 358 -1.93 2.06 -13.35
N SER A 359 -1.03 2.94 -13.78
CA SER A 359 -0.91 3.23 -15.22
C SER A 359 -0.49 1.98 -16.01
N THR A 360 0.14 0.97 -15.38
CA THR A 360 0.54 -0.30 -16.05
C THR A 360 -0.64 -1.08 -16.61
N ILE A 361 -1.83 -0.88 -16.04
CA ILE A 361 -3.08 -1.55 -16.39
C ILE A 361 -4.06 -0.60 -17.09
N ALA A 362 -3.55 0.51 -17.66
CA ALA A 362 -4.37 1.50 -18.36
C ALA A 362 -5.24 0.87 -19.45
N HIS A 363 -4.69 -0.04 -20.26
CA HIS A 363 -5.45 -0.74 -21.30
C HIS A 363 -6.63 -1.54 -20.74
N ALA A 364 -6.42 -2.31 -19.67
CA ALA A 364 -7.48 -3.09 -19.03
C ALA A 364 -8.61 -2.18 -18.50
N LEU A 365 -8.26 -1.04 -17.91
CA LEU A 365 -9.24 -0.07 -17.43
C LEU A 365 -10.05 0.56 -18.58
N ILE A 366 -9.40 0.85 -19.71
CA ILE A 366 -10.05 1.42 -20.90
C ILE A 366 -11.00 0.42 -21.54
N ASP A 367 -10.58 -0.84 -21.63
CA ASP A 367 -11.38 -1.91 -22.22
C ASP A 367 -12.67 -2.15 -21.42
N ILE A 368 -12.62 -1.94 -20.11
CA ILE A 368 -13.80 -1.97 -19.23
C ILE A 368 -14.66 -0.73 -19.42
N SER A 369 -14.07 0.46 -19.27
CA SER A 369 -14.74 1.72 -19.54
C SER A 369 -13.74 2.88 -19.71
N PRO A 370 -13.72 3.57 -20.86
CA PRO A 370 -12.84 4.72 -21.07
C PRO A 370 -13.16 5.89 -20.13
N ASP A 371 -14.39 5.95 -19.59
CA ASP A 371 -14.83 6.98 -18.65
C ASP A 371 -14.08 6.89 -17.31
N LEU A 372 -13.66 5.69 -16.88
CA LEU A 372 -12.84 5.50 -15.68
C LEU A 372 -11.55 6.34 -15.74
N LEU A 373 -11.03 6.62 -16.93
CA LEU A 373 -9.89 7.50 -17.09
C LEU A 373 -10.34 8.93 -17.39
N ALA A 374 -11.17 9.11 -18.42
CA ALA A 374 -11.48 10.42 -18.98
C ALA A 374 -12.29 11.32 -18.03
N THR A 375 -13.26 10.77 -17.29
CA THR A 375 -14.14 11.53 -16.40
C THR A 375 -13.81 11.35 -14.93
N ILE A 376 -13.19 10.23 -14.54
CA ILE A 376 -12.93 9.93 -13.13
C ILE A 376 -11.51 10.29 -12.71
N LEU A 377 -10.49 9.75 -13.39
CA LEU A 377 -9.10 9.90 -12.96
C LEU A 377 -8.47 11.21 -13.41
N PHE A 378 -8.50 11.52 -14.72
CA PHE A 378 -7.73 12.63 -15.27
C PHE A 378 -8.17 14.02 -14.80
N PRO A 379 -9.47 14.36 -14.70
CA PRO A 379 -9.89 15.71 -14.34
C PRO A 379 -9.33 16.15 -12.98
N ASP A 380 -9.46 15.30 -11.95
CA ASP A 380 -8.95 15.59 -10.62
C ASP A 380 -7.42 15.47 -10.55
N LEU A 381 -6.82 14.48 -11.21
CA LEU A 381 -5.36 14.33 -11.22
C LEU A 381 -4.67 15.57 -11.81
N ILE A 382 -5.16 16.08 -12.95
CA ILE A 382 -4.66 17.29 -13.60
C ILE A 382 -4.86 18.51 -12.70
N ARG A 383 -6.07 18.66 -12.12
CA ARG A 383 -6.40 19.78 -11.24
C ARG A 383 -5.48 19.81 -10.02
N HIS A 384 -5.36 18.70 -9.31
CA HIS A 384 -4.49 18.58 -8.14
C HIS A 384 -3.01 18.79 -8.49
N THR A 385 -2.53 18.24 -9.61
CA THR A 385 -1.15 18.48 -10.06
C THR A 385 -0.92 19.96 -10.30
N THR A 386 -1.85 20.65 -10.96
CA THR A 386 -1.78 22.10 -11.19
C THR A 386 -1.72 22.86 -9.87
N GLU A 387 -2.55 22.50 -8.89
CA GLU A 387 -2.57 23.13 -7.57
C GLU A 387 -1.25 22.90 -6.82
N TYR A 388 -0.68 21.70 -6.87
CA TYR A 388 0.63 21.41 -6.27
C TYR A 388 1.76 22.22 -6.92
N VAL A 389 1.78 22.35 -8.25
CA VAL A 389 2.76 23.21 -8.93
C VAL A 389 2.59 24.67 -8.51
N LYS A 390 1.35 25.19 -8.44
CA LYS A 390 1.06 26.53 -7.92
C LYS A 390 1.58 26.73 -6.50
N LEU A 391 1.35 25.78 -5.61
CA LEU A 391 1.85 25.82 -4.23
C LEU A 391 3.37 25.77 -4.18
N ALA A 392 4.01 24.92 -5.00
CA ALA A 392 5.46 24.83 -5.10
C ALA A 392 6.10 26.13 -5.64
N THR A 393 5.35 26.91 -6.42
CA THR A 393 5.81 28.21 -6.95
C THR A 393 5.50 29.40 -6.03
N ALA A 394 4.59 29.24 -5.07
CA ALA A 394 4.23 30.31 -4.15
C ALA A 394 5.38 30.60 -3.17
N ALA A 395 5.78 31.87 -3.03
CA ALA A 395 6.93 32.28 -2.22
C ALA A 395 6.90 31.81 -0.75
N THR A 396 5.71 31.62 -0.20
CA THR A 396 5.47 31.14 1.18
C THR A 396 5.72 29.64 1.37
N VAL A 397 5.64 28.86 0.29
CA VAL A 397 5.62 27.39 0.33
C VAL A 397 6.68 26.75 -0.57
N ALA A 398 7.33 27.52 -1.45
CA ALA A 398 8.34 27.07 -2.40
C ALA A 398 9.55 26.36 -1.76
N ARG A 399 9.77 26.53 -0.45
CA ARG A 399 10.82 25.83 0.31
C ARG A 399 10.38 24.45 0.83
N SER A 400 9.10 24.10 0.72
CA SER A 400 8.58 22.81 1.14
C SER A 400 9.03 21.72 0.17
N ARG A 401 10.00 20.92 0.63
CA ARG A 401 10.49 19.74 -0.09
C ARG A 401 9.35 18.76 -0.38
N THR A 402 8.45 18.55 0.58
CA THR A 402 7.31 17.63 0.43
C THR A 402 6.41 18.03 -0.73
N ILE A 403 6.05 19.31 -0.84
CA ILE A 403 5.15 19.81 -1.89
C ILE A 403 5.82 19.72 -3.27
N CYS A 404 7.11 20.08 -3.37
CA CYS A 404 7.86 19.95 -4.62
C CYS A 404 8.02 18.49 -5.06
N ASN A 405 8.25 17.58 -4.10
CA ASN A 405 8.35 16.15 -4.38
C ASN A 405 7.02 15.59 -4.87
N ILE A 406 5.91 15.92 -4.20
CA ILE A 406 4.57 15.47 -4.62
C ILE A 406 4.25 16.04 -6.02
N ALA A 407 4.52 17.33 -6.27
CA ALA A 407 4.31 17.93 -7.58
C ALA A 407 5.11 17.19 -8.68
N SER A 408 6.36 16.84 -8.39
CA SER A 408 7.23 16.11 -9.33
C SER A 408 6.70 14.70 -9.59
N ASP A 409 6.34 13.96 -8.55
CA ASP A 409 5.81 12.59 -8.66
C ASP A 409 4.46 12.58 -9.41
N LEU A 410 3.62 13.59 -9.22
CA LEU A 410 2.37 13.75 -9.98
C LEU A 410 2.61 14.07 -11.46
N ILE A 411 3.62 14.90 -11.78
CA ILE A 411 4.02 15.15 -13.18
C ILE A 411 4.48 13.84 -13.85
N TYR A 412 5.30 13.05 -13.15
CA TYR A 412 5.73 11.75 -13.67
C TYR A 412 4.56 10.78 -13.83
N CYS A 413 3.68 10.70 -12.83
CA CYS A 413 2.46 9.91 -12.91
C CYS A 413 1.63 10.28 -14.16
N LEU A 414 1.38 11.57 -14.41
CA LEU A 414 0.66 12.02 -15.60
C LEU A 414 1.32 11.51 -16.89
N LEU A 415 2.64 11.59 -17.00
CA LEU A 415 3.35 11.08 -18.17
C LEU A 415 3.24 9.57 -18.34
N SER A 416 3.41 8.81 -17.26
CA SER A 416 3.28 7.35 -17.29
C SER A 416 1.92 6.92 -17.83
N TRP A 417 0.86 7.63 -17.45
CA TRP A 417 -0.47 7.43 -18.05
C TRP A 417 -0.49 7.79 -19.53
N ILE A 418 -0.05 8.99 -19.91
CA ILE A 418 -0.06 9.45 -21.32
C ILE A 418 0.68 8.48 -22.25
N PHE A 419 1.81 7.92 -21.82
CA PHE A 419 2.59 6.96 -22.61
C PHE A 419 1.93 5.59 -22.76
N ARG A 420 0.95 5.27 -21.92
CA ARG A 420 0.20 4.00 -21.96
C ARG A 420 -1.21 4.17 -22.52
N LEU A 421 -1.68 5.39 -22.76
CA LEU A 421 -2.98 5.63 -23.38
C LEU A 421 -2.94 5.32 -24.88
N PRO A 422 -3.98 4.66 -25.42
CA PRO A 422 -4.13 4.48 -26.85
C PRO A 422 -4.36 5.84 -27.54
N PRO A 423 -3.93 5.99 -28.81
CA PRO A 423 -4.06 7.25 -29.54
C PRO A 423 -5.52 7.71 -29.70
N SER A 424 -6.51 6.82 -29.63
CA SER A 424 -7.93 7.20 -29.63
C SER A 424 -8.31 8.10 -28.45
N LEU A 425 -7.77 7.85 -27.25
CA LEU A 425 -7.98 8.69 -26.08
C LEU A 425 -7.11 9.94 -26.10
N LEU A 426 -5.89 9.86 -26.62
CA LEU A 426 -5.02 11.02 -26.77
C LEU A 426 -5.54 12.04 -27.79
N ARG A 427 -6.30 11.59 -28.81
CA ARG A 427 -7.01 12.47 -29.74
C ARG A 427 -8.08 13.32 -29.07
N ASN A 428 -8.53 12.95 -27.88
CA ASN A 428 -9.29 13.87 -27.04
C ASN A 428 -8.34 14.96 -26.54
N GLY A 429 -8.17 16.00 -27.35
CA GLY A 429 -7.16 17.05 -27.15
C GLY A 429 -7.21 17.74 -25.79
N GLN A 430 -8.33 17.62 -25.05
CA GLN A 430 -8.47 18.16 -23.70
C GLN A 430 -7.46 17.58 -22.70
N ILE A 431 -7.18 16.27 -22.76
CA ILE A 431 -6.24 15.62 -21.82
C ILE A 431 -4.82 16.12 -22.09
N LEU A 432 -4.35 16.01 -23.33
CA LEU A 432 -3.01 16.46 -23.72
C LEU A 432 -2.83 17.97 -23.49
N ALA A 433 -3.78 18.80 -23.91
CA ALA A 433 -3.71 20.25 -23.70
C ALA A 433 -3.61 20.61 -22.21
N SER A 434 -4.31 19.88 -21.35
CA SER A 434 -4.26 20.09 -19.91
C SER A 434 -2.93 19.64 -19.29
N VAL A 435 -2.37 18.51 -19.74
CA VAL A 435 -1.02 18.07 -19.32
C VAL A 435 0.04 19.08 -19.77
N PHE A 436 -0.03 19.55 -21.01
CA PHE A 436 0.84 20.62 -21.49
C PHE A 436 0.71 21.89 -20.64
N LYS A 437 -0.51 22.27 -20.25
CA LYS A 437 -0.74 23.41 -19.37
C LYS A 437 -0.06 23.25 -18.00
N VAL A 438 -0.11 22.06 -17.40
CA VAL A 438 0.60 21.75 -16.14
C VAL A 438 2.11 21.93 -16.31
N LEU A 439 2.67 21.36 -17.39
CA LEU A 439 4.11 21.43 -17.66
C LEU A 439 4.56 22.86 -17.97
N SER A 440 3.85 23.59 -18.82
CA SER A 440 4.14 25.00 -19.13
C SER A 440 4.10 25.86 -17.87
N PHE A 441 3.10 25.66 -17.00
CA PHE A 441 3.00 26.40 -15.75
C PHE A 441 4.21 26.14 -14.83
N ALA A 442 4.70 24.91 -14.74
CA ALA A 442 5.91 24.58 -13.97
C ALA A 442 7.18 25.25 -14.56
N LEU A 443 7.24 25.42 -15.89
CA LEU A 443 8.38 26.03 -16.59
C LEU A 443 8.37 27.56 -16.55
N GLU A 444 7.20 28.19 -16.68
CA GLU A 444 7.03 29.64 -16.69
C GLU A 444 7.51 30.31 -15.39
N PHE A 445 7.29 29.64 -14.25
CA PHE A 445 7.55 30.23 -12.95
C PHE A 445 9.01 30.19 -12.49
N LEU A 446 9.90 29.45 -13.17
CA LEU A 446 11.26 29.22 -12.68
C LEU A 446 12.29 29.28 -13.82
N GLN A 447 12.66 30.50 -14.16
CA GLN A 447 13.55 30.79 -15.29
C GLN A 447 15.04 30.47 -15.03
N THR A 448 15.45 30.08 -13.81
CA THR A 448 16.88 29.87 -13.51
C THR A 448 17.15 28.56 -12.74
N VAL A 449 17.51 27.52 -13.49
CA VAL A 449 18.26 26.38 -12.95
C VAL A 449 19.74 26.66 -13.19
N PRO A 450 20.59 26.76 -12.15
CA PRO A 450 22.02 26.99 -12.32
C PRO A 450 22.67 25.85 -13.11
N GLU A 451 23.41 26.20 -14.16
CA GLU A 451 24.10 25.24 -15.02
C GLU A 451 25.23 24.51 -14.27
N GLY A 452 25.51 23.27 -14.67
CA GLY A 452 26.64 22.48 -14.15
C GLY A 452 26.46 21.85 -12.76
N LYS A 453 25.35 22.10 -12.07
CA LYS A 453 25.03 21.45 -10.79
C LYS A 453 24.37 20.09 -10.98
N LYS A 454 24.66 19.14 -10.08
CA LYS A 454 23.96 17.85 -10.04
C LYS A 454 22.55 18.02 -9.47
N LEU A 455 21.60 17.17 -9.85
CA LEU A 455 20.19 17.25 -9.43
C LEU A 455 20.04 17.37 -7.90
N HIS A 456 20.81 16.61 -7.12
CA HIS A 456 20.75 16.63 -5.65
C HIS A 456 21.35 17.90 -5.01
N GLU A 457 22.09 18.71 -5.76
CA GLU A 457 22.67 19.99 -5.34
C GLU A 457 21.72 21.18 -5.60
N LEU A 458 20.61 20.91 -6.30
CA LEU A 458 19.58 21.89 -6.62
C LEU A 458 18.57 22.01 -5.46
N THR A 459 17.94 23.17 -5.34
CA THR A 459 16.78 23.33 -4.44
C THR A 459 15.62 22.45 -4.92
N ALA A 460 14.71 22.07 -4.03
CA ALA A 460 13.54 21.25 -4.41
C ALA A 460 12.71 21.90 -5.53
N THR A 461 12.62 23.23 -5.52
CA THR A 461 11.99 24.03 -6.57
C THR A 461 12.73 23.90 -7.91
N GLN A 462 14.06 23.94 -7.91
CA GLN A 462 14.88 23.73 -9.12
C GLN A 462 14.81 22.29 -9.62
N GLN A 463 14.74 21.30 -8.73
CA GLN A 463 14.51 19.90 -9.10
C GLN A 463 13.18 19.74 -9.83
N LEU A 464 12.10 20.35 -9.33
CA LEU A 464 10.79 20.36 -9.98
C LEU A 464 10.87 20.91 -11.42
N VAL A 465 11.65 21.96 -11.68
CA VAL A 465 11.86 22.49 -13.04
C VAL A 465 12.56 21.47 -13.92
N VAL A 466 13.62 20.84 -13.42
CA VAL A 466 14.35 19.82 -14.18
C VAL A 466 13.41 18.65 -14.51
N HIS A 467 12.57 18.24 -13.56
CA HIS A 467 11.55 17.22 -13.78
C HIS A 467 10.54 17.66 -14.84
N ALA A 468 10.01 18.88 -14.77
CA ALA A 468 9.09 19.43 -15.77
C ALA A 468 9.71 19.56 -17.17
N LYS A 469 10.98 20.02 -17.28
CA LYS A 469 11.72 20.08 -18.54
C LYS A 469 11.92 18.70 -19.13
N THR A 470 12.38 17.75 -18.32
CA THR A 470 12.58 16.35 -18.73
C THR A 470 11.25 15.74 -19.20
N ALA A 471 10.17 16.03 -18.46
CA ALA A 471 8.84 15.56 -18.77
C ALA A 471 8.33 16.10 -20.12
N MET A 472 8.47 17.41 -20.34
CA MET A 472 8.12 18.07 -21.59
C MET A 472 8.90 17.48 -22.78
N MET A 473 10.22 17.31 -22.65
CA MET A 473 11.05 16.70 -23.69
C MET A 473 10.64 15.24 -23.98
N SER A 474 10.34 14.47 -22.94
CA SER A 474 9.90 13.08 -23.08
C SER A 474 8.56 13.00 -23.81
N LEU A 475 7.62 13.91 -23.49
CA LEU A 475 6.34 14.00 -24.16
C LEU A 475 6.49 14.38 -25.64
N PHE A 476 7.34 15.36 -25.97
CA PHE A 476 7.62 15.71 -27.36
C PHE A 476 8.25 14.55 -28.14
N ASN A 477 9.23 13.86 -27.56
CA ASN A 477 9.85 12.69 -28.19
C ASN A 477 8.82 11.57 -28.44
N TYR A 478 7.94 11.31 -27.47
CA TYR A 478 6.88 10.34 -27.60
C TYR A 478 5.90 10.70 -28.72
N LEU A 479 5.42 11.95 -28.75
CA LEU A 479 4.48 12.43 -29.77
C LEU A 479 5.12 12.48 -31.17
N ASN A 480 6.40 12.85 -31.28
CA ASN A 480 7.15 12.81 -32.55
C ASN A 480 7.31 11.37 -33.08
N SER A 481 7.40 10.39 -32.18
CA SER A 481 7.53 8.97 -32.53
C SER A 481 6.18 8.31 -32.81
N TYR A 482 5.09 8.97 -32.45
CA TYR A 482 3.74 8.51 -32.74
C TYR A 482 3.34 8.96 -34.14
N PRO A 483 2.99 8.05 -35.06
CA PRO A 483 2.35 8.44 -36.31
C PRO A 483 0.93 8.88 -35.97
N LEU A 484 0.78 10.11 -35.48
CA LEU A 484 -0.48 10.83 -35.63
C LEU A 484 -0.73 10.82 -37.13
N LYS A 485 -1.74 10.06 -37.59
CA LYS A 485 -2.16 10.12 -38.99
C LYS A 485 -2.28 11.61 -39.30
N HIS A 486 -1.36 12.13 -40.13
CA HIS A 486 -1.55 13.43 -40.74
C HIS A 486 -2.97 13.38 -41.29
N ASP A 487 -3.83 14.28 -40.85
CA ASP A 487 -5.10 14.51 -41.53
C ASP A 487 -4.70 14.92 -42.95
N THR A 488 -4.67 13.93 -43.83
CA THR A 488 -4.59 14.07 -45.28
C THR A 488 -5.96 14.49 -45.82
N GLY A 489 -6.76 15.16 -44.99
CA GLY A 489 -7.92 15.93 -45.39
C GLY A 489 -7.45 17.18 -46.11
N ALA A 490 -7.20 17.04 -47.41
CA ALA A 490 -7.33 18.08 -48.42
C ALA A 490 -6.80 19.48 -48.03
N ILE A 491 -5.51 19.60 -47.71
CA ILE A 491 -4.78 20.83 -48.03
C ILE A 491 -3.97 20.51 -49.29
N THR A 492 -4.63 20.63 -50.45
CA THR A 492 -3.94 20.81 -51.72
C THR A 492 -3.29 22.19 -51.70
N SER A 493 -2.12 22.33 -51.08
CA SER A 493 -1.27 23.48 -51.32
C SER A 493 -0.11 23.02 -52.20
N ASN A 494 0.00 23.65 -53.36
CA ASN A 494 1.11 23.52 -54.31
C ASN A 494 2.41 24.11 -53.73
N ALA A 495 2.78 23.73 -52.52
CA ALA A 495 4.08 24.08 -51.96
C ALA A 495 5.08 23.04 -52.48
N ASN A 496 6.02 23.50 -53.32
CA ASN A 496 7.20 22.75 -53.75
C ASN A 496 7.81 21.97 -52.57
N ASP A 497 8.33 20.77 -52.86
CA ASP A 497 9.10 19.89 -51.98
C ASP A 497 10.18 20.64 -51.17
N ALA A 498 9.76 21.34 -50.13
CA ALA A 498 10.61 21.81 -49.06
C ALA A 498 10.76 20.64 -48.10
N LYS A 499 11.99 20.19 -47.91
CA LYS A 499 12.35 19.22 -46.86
C LYS A 499 11.55 19.54 -45.60
N ALA A 500 10.81 18.54 -45.09
CA ALA A 500 10.02 18.68 -43.88
C ALA A 500 10.87 19.37 -42.80
N PRO A 501 10.42 20.51 -42.21
CA PRO A 501 11.15 21.12 -41.13
C PRO A 501 11.22 20.12 -39.98
N GLN A 502 12.43 19.83 -39.52
CA GLN A 502 12.66 19.07 -38.28
C GLN A 502 12.15 19.90 -37.10
N GLY A 503 10.90 19.66 -36.69
CA GLY A 503 10.29 20.33 -35.55
C GLY A 503 8.77 20.25 -35.62
N MET A 504 8.14 19.63 -34.62
CA MET A 504 6.70 19.58 -34.48
C MET A 504 6.23 20.84 -33.75
N TYR A 505 5.42 21.67 -34.41
CA TYR A 505 4.84 22.88 -33.83
C TYR A 505 3.46 22.54 -33.25
N LEU A 506 3.31 22.64 -31.92
CA LEU A 506 2.01 22.60 -31.26
C LEU A 506 1.52 24.04 -31.07
N ALA A 507 0.53 24.44 -31.87
CA ALA A 507 -0.24 25.65 -31.64
C ALA A 507 -1.29 25.35 -30.55
N ASN A 508 -1.18 26.03 -29.42
CA ASN A 508 -2.27 26.17 -28.45
C ASN A 508 -2.83 27.58 -28.64
N ASP A 509 -4.16 27.74 -28.70
CA ASP A 509 -4.93 28.92 -29.17
C ASP A 509 -4.65 30.28 -28.49
N SER A 510 -3.59 30.41 -27.69
CA SER A 510 -3.13 31.71 -27.20
C SER A 510 -1.64 31.81 -26.85
N SER A 511 -0.79 30.82 -27.12
CA SER A 511 0.66 30.92 -26.85
C SER A 511 1.47 29.95 -27.70
N CYS A 512 2.19 30.46 -28.69
CA CYS A 512 3.09 29.69 -29.54
C CYS A 512 4.17 28.98 -28.72
N ILE A 513 4.45 27.72 -29.05
CA ILE A 513 5.75 27.10 -28.79
C ILE A 513 6.57 27.24 -30.08
N ILE A 514 7.60 28.09 -30.02
CA ILE A 514 8.70 28.10 -30.99
C ILE A 514 9.86 27.38 -30.32
N ASN A 515 10.51 26.53 -31.12
CA ASN A 515 11.74 25.77 -30.88
C ASN A 515 12.67 26.37 -29.81
#